data_AF-A0A524JKK6-F1
#
_entry.id   AF-A0A524JKK6-F1
#
_cell.length_a   1.000
_cell.length_b   1.000
_cell.length_c   1.000
_cell.angle_alpha   90.00
_cell.angle_beta   90.00
_cell.angle_gamma   90.00
#
_symmetry.space_group_name_H-M   'P 1'
#
loop_
_entity.id
_entity.type
_entity.pdbx_description
1 polymer ?
#
loop_
_entity_poly.entity_id
_entity_poly.type
_entity_poly.pdbx_seq_one_letter_code
_entity_poly.pdbx_strand_id
1 'polypeptide(L)'
;MTKYTISLINIAIVLFALSSGVLHAEGELVIKPGKYKLTKTTKTNFDSVAATRTTEECITNPDLDPESILPNKENCKINNLKTANNKTSFDFICTEQGKNSTLKGQAEYSTNENSISSNIRLEGLFDGKELIVESSGKGERIGDCIPEPVLDE
;
A
#
# COMPACT_ATOMS: atom_id res chain seq x y z
N MET A 1 -1.32 10.76 -76.82
CA MET A 1 -1.27 12.16 -76.35
C MET A 1 -2.53 12.42 -75.54
N THR A 2 -2.43 12.38 -74.20
CA THR A 2 -2.54 13.59 -73.33
C THR A 2 -4.01 13.80 -72.92
N LYS A 3 -4.50 13.91 -71.67
CA LYS A 3 -4.02 13.90 -70.27
C LYS A 3 -5.29 14.06 -69.39
N TYR A 4 -5.35 13.40 -68.21
CA TYR A 4 -5.89 13.87 -66.90
C TYR A 4 -7.37 14.36 -66.81
N THR A 5 -8.18 14.28 -65.72
CA THR A 5 -7.97 14.28 -64.25
C THR A 5 -9.36 14.30 -63.53
N ILE A 6 -9.42 13.84 -62.26
CA ILE A 6 -10.21 14.39 -61.09
C ILE A 6 -11.77 14.23 -61.12
N SER A 7 -12.42 13.43 -60.25
CA SER A 7 -12.73 13.57 -58.78
C SER A 7 -14.02 14.36 -58.45
N LEU A 8 -15.02 13.71 -57.84
CA LEU A 8 -16.08 14.24 -56.94
C LEU A 8 -16.68 13.02 -56.17
N ILE A 9 -16.38 12.71 -54.90
CA ILE A 9 -16.62 13.40 -53.60
C ILE A 9 -18.12 13.36 -53.17
N ASN A 10 -18.42 12.49 -52.20
CA ASN A 10 -19.49 12.65 -51.17
C ASN A 10 -18.97 11.93 -49.91
N ILE A 11 -18.15 12.61 -49.10
CA ILE A 11 -18.52 13.25 -47.82
C ILE A 11 -19.29 12.28 -46.90
N ALA A 12 -18.54 11.52 -46.10
CA ALA A 12 -18.97 11.03 -44.80
C ALA A 12 -17.94 11.53 -43.78
N ILE A 13 -18.16 12.75 -43.30
CA ILE A 13 -17.41 13.31 -42.16
C ILE A 13 -18.00 12.66 -40.91
N VAL A 14 -17.40 11.56 -40.46
CA VAL A 14 -17.59 11.05 -39.10
C VAL A 14 -16.45 11.63 -38.27
N LEU A 15 -16.72 12.76 -37.61
CA LEU A 15 -15.89 13.31 -36.55
C LEU A 15 -15.92 12.32 -35.37
N PHE A 16 -15.07 11.28 -35.43
CA PHE A 16 -14.79 10.46 -34.26
C PHE A 16 -13.71 11.19 -33.46
N ALA A 17 -14.15 12.07 -32.57
CA ALA A 17 -13.30 12.70 -31.58
C ALA A 17 -12.71 11.60 -30.68
N LEU A 18 -11.51 11.15 -31.02
CA LEU A 18 -10.66 10.35 -30.15
C LEU A 18 -10.25 11.23 -28.97
N SER A 19 -11.13 11.34 -27.98
CA SER A 19 -10.71 11.73 -26.64
C SER A 19 -9.83 10.60 -26.10
N SER A 20 -8.54 10.72 -26.35
CA SER A 20 -7.50 9.97 -25.65
C SER A 20 -7.60 10.34 -24.17
N GLY A 21 -8.49 9.65 -23.45
CA GLY A 21 -8.47 9.63 -22.01
C GLY A 21 -7.14 9.02 -21.60
N VAL A 22 -6.19 9.87 -21.25
CA VAL A 22 -4.96 9.44 -20.58
C VAL A 22 -5.44 8.94 -19.21
N LEU A 23 -5.70 7.64 -19.08
CA LEU A 23 -5.71 7.00 -17.77
C LEU A 23 -4.28 7.09 -17.26
N HIS A 24 -3.97 8.16 -16.53
CA HIS A 24 -2.86 8.11 -15.60
C HIS A 24 -3.18 6.96 -14.63
N ALA A 25 -2.40 5.89 -14.71
CA ALA A 25 -2.36 4.88 -13.67
C ALA A 25 -1.81 5.58 -12.41
N GLU A 26 -2.72 6.08 -11.58
CA GLU A 26 -2.41 6.63 -10.28
C GLU A 26 -2.05 5.49 -9.32
N GLY A 27 -0.89 5.59 -8.67
CA GLY A 27 -0.70 4.95 -7.36
C GLY A 27 0.44 3.95 -7.22
N GLU A 28 1.59 4.16 -7.86
CA GLU A 28 2.80 3.47 -7.43
C GLU A 28 3.33 4.14 -6.14
N LEU A 29 3.37 3.39 -5.04
CA LEU A 29 3.86 3.87 -3.73
C LEU A 29 5.40 3.90 -3.75
N VAL A 30 5.96 4.88 -4.46
CA VAL A 30 7.42 5.03 -4.60
C VAL A 30 7.97 5.89 -3.46
N ILE A 31 9.09 5.45 -2.88
CA ILE A 31 9.88 6.22 -1.91
C ILE A 31 11.38 6.17 -2.25
N LYS A 32 12.15 7.10 -1.69
CA LYS A 32 13.61 7.11 -1.83
C LYS A 32 14.25 6.09 -0.87
N PRO A 33 15.10 5.17 -1.35
CA PRO A 33 15.82 4.27 -0.46
C PRO A 33 16.65 5.01 0.61
N GLY A 34 16.78 4.39 1.78
CA GLY A 34 17.55 4.94 2.89
C GLY A 34 17.09 4.45 4.25
N LYS A 35 17.63 5.08 5.28
CA LYS A 35 17.26 4.85 6.67
C LYS A 35 16.05 5.70 7.02
N TYR A 36 15.03 5.08 7.58
CA TYR A 36 13.78 5.72 7.97
C TYR A 36 13.54 5.60 9.47
N LYS A 37 13.01 6.65 10.08
CA LYS A 37 12.43 6.62 11.42
C LYS A 37 10.94 6.39 11.29
N LEU A 38 10.48 5.20 11.69
CA LEU A 38 9.10 4.76 11.60
C LEU A 38 8.43 4.89 12.96
N THR A 39 7.32 5.59 13.05
CA THR A 39 6.49 5.70 14.24
C THR A 39 5.13 5.09 13.97
N LYS A 40 4.76 4.09 14.76
CA LYS A 40 3.46 3.41 14.68
C LYS A 40 2.69 3.62 15.97
N THR A 41 1.44 4.03 15.84
CA THR A 41 0.49 4.18 16.95
C THR A 41 -0.65 3.21 16.72
N THR A 42 -0.91 2.33 17.68
CA THR A 42 -1.95 1.30 17.59
C THR A 42 -2.88 1.42 18.79
N LYS A 43 -4.19 1.27 18.55
CA LYS A 43 -5.23 1.29 19.58
C LYS A 43 -6.25 0.19 19.29
N THR A 44 -6.68 -0.54 20.32
CA THR A 44 -7.85 -1.41 20.22
C THR A 44 -9.08 -0.76 20.86
N ASN A 45 -10.28 -1.27 20.57
CA ASN A 45 -11.51 -0.88 21.26
C ASN A 45 -11.52 -1.24 22.76
N PHE A 46 -10.57 -2.05 23.24
CA PHE A 46 -10.41 -2.38 24.66
C PHE A 46 -9.43 -1.46 25.39
N ASP A 47 -8.59 -0.74 24.65
CA ASP A 47 -7.56 0.12 25.22
C ASP A 47 -8.10 1.52 25.53
N SER A 48 -7.82 2.01 26.73
CA SER A 48 -8.11 3.40 27.11
C SER A 48 -7.14 4.40 26.45
N VAL A 49 -5.93 3.95 26.10
CA VAL A 49 -4.86 4.78 25.52
C VAL A 49 -4.17 3.99 24.38
N ALA A 50 -3.78 4.69 23.32
CA ALA A 50 -3.04 4.08 22.22
C ALA A 50 -1.58 3.79 22.60
N ALA A 51 -1.02 2.71 22.07
CA ALA A 51 0.39 2.37 22.22
C ALA A 51 1.19 2.90 21.03
N THR A 52 2.26 3.65 21.29
CA THR A 52 3.15 4.19 20.27
C THR A 52 4.52 3.53 20.35
N ARG A 53 5.08 3.17 19.20
CA ARG A 53 6.46 2.65 19.07
C ARG A 53 7.17 3.35 17.92
N THR A 54 8.45 3.61 18.11
CA THR A 54 9.31 4.17 17.07
C THR A 54 10.47 3.21 16.82
N THR A 55 10.69 2.87 15.55
CA THR A 55 11.82 2.04 15.08
C THR A 55 12.61 2.81 14.04
N GLU A 56 13.85 2.39 13.82
CA GLU A 56 14.64 2.84 12.68
C GLU A 56 14.92 1.65 11.80
N GLU A 57 14.56 1.74 10.53
CA GLU A 57 14.64 0.63 9.58
C GLU A 57 15.25 1.09 8.27
N CYS A 58 15.98 0.18 7.64
CA CYS A 58 16.60 0.41 6.34
C CYS A 58 15.68 -0.08 5.24
N ILE A 59 15.21 0.85 4.41
CA ILE A 59 14.36 0.55 3.26
C ILE A 59 15.20 0.66 2.00
N THR A 60 15.45 -0.48 1.35
CA THR A 60 16.29 -0.57 0.16
C THR A 60 15.49 -0.66 -1.14
N ASN A 61 14.26 -1.18 -1.08
CA ASN A 61 13.36 -1.22 -2.22
C ASN A 61 12.55 0.09 -2.30
N PRO A 62 12.65 0.86 -3.40
CA PRO A 62 11.83 2.06 -3.59
C PRO A 62 10.34 1.76 -3.76
N ASP A 63 10.00 0.54 -4.19
CA ASP A 63 8.63 0.12 -4.42
C ASP A 63 8.09 -0.52 -3.15
N LEU A 64 7.17 0.20 -2.48
CA LEU A 64 6.49 -0.34 -1.31
C LEU A 64 5.39 -1.30 -1.76
N ASP A 65 5.68 -2.60 -1.67
CA ASP A 65 4.65 -3.62 -1.78
C ASP A 65 3.73 -3.56 -0.54
N PRO A 66 2.42 -3.28 -0.71
CA PRO A 66 1.46 -3.29 0.38
C PRO A 66 1.50 -4.58 1.21
N GLU A 67 1.80 -5.73 0.61
CA GLU A 67 1.88 -6.99 1.36
C GLU A 67 3.06 -7.00 2.36
N SER A 68 4.20 -6.41 1.98
CA SER A 68 5.39 -6.31 2.82
C SER A 68 5.23 -5.40 4.05
N ILE A 69 4.33 -4.42 3.96
CA ILE A 69 4.07 -3.43 5.03
C ILE A 69 2.88 -3.82 5.91
N LEU A 70 2.10 -4.82 5.52
CA LEU A 70 1.07 -5.39 6.37
C LEU A 70 1.71 -6.17 7.53
N PRO A 71 1.06 -6.21 8.70
CA PRO A 71 1.60 -6.87 9.88
C PRO A 71 1.78 -8.38 9.61
N ASN A 72 3.01 -8.81 9.35
CA ASN A 72 3.33 -10.22 9.23
C ASN A 72 3.65 -10.80 10.62
N LYS A 73 2.83 -11.75 11.09
CA LYS A 73 3.12 -12.55 12.29
C LYS A 73 3.14 -14.00 11.89
N GLU A 74 4.06 -14.79 12.46
CA GLU A 74 4.29 -16.20 12.13
C GLU A 74 3.02 -17.08 12.14
N ASN A 75 2.00 -16.68 12.89
CA ASN A 75 0.73 -17.41 13.04
C ASN A 75 -0.47 -16.75 12.34
N CYS A 76 -0.23 -15.77 11.46
CA CYS A 76 -1.28 -15.05 10.74
C CYS A 76 -1.08 -15.17 9.23
N LYS A 77 -2.17 -15.38 8.50
CA LYS A 77 -2.21 -15.43 7.04
C LYS A 77 -3.06 -14.29 6.50
N ILE A 78 -2.57 -13.68 5.42
CA ILE A 78 -3.29 -12.67 4.66
C ILE A 78 -3.99 -13.39 3.51
N ASN A 79 -5.31 -13.24 3.42
CA ASN A 79 -6.13 -13.77 2.35
C ASN A 79 -6.89 -12.64 1.65
N ASN A 80 -7.40 -12.90 0.44
CA ASN A 80 -8.26 -11.97 -0.30
C ASN A 80 -7.65 -10.56 -0.45
N LEU A 81 -6.32 -10.48 -0.58
CA LEU A 81 -5.60 -9.24 -0.78
C LEU A 81 -6.05 -8.60 -2.10
N LYS A 82 -6.57 -7.38 -2.01
CA LYS A 82 -6.95 -6.55 -3.15
C LYS A 82 -6.38 -5.17 -2.94
N THR A 83 -5.48 -4.78 -3.83
CA THR A 83 -4.89 -3.45 -3.87
C THR A 83 -5.47 -2.68 -5.05
N ALA A 84 -5.93 -1.47 -4.77
CA ALA A 84 -6.33 -0.50 -5.78
C ALA A 84 -5.70 0.84 -5.39
N ASN A 85 -4.76 1.31 -6.21
CA ASN A 85 -3.97 2.51 -5.97
C ASN A 85 -3.28 2.44 -4.59
N ASN A 86 -3.57 3.41 -3.73
CA ASN A 86 -3.00 3.51 -2.39
C ASN A 86 -3.83 2.80 -1.30
N LYS A 87 -4.87 2.05 -1.68
CA LYS A 87 -5.79 1.36 -0.76
C LYS A 87 -5.68 -0.14 -0.93
N THR A 88 -5.60 -0.84 0.19
CA THR A 88 -5.49 -2.29 0.25
C THR A 88 -6.56 -2.85 1.18
N SER A 89 -7.28 -3.85 0.73
CA SER A 89 -8.22 -4.62 1.55
C SER A 89 -7.77 -6.07 1.62
N PHE A 90 -7.93 -6.69 2.77
CA PHE A 90 -7.45 -8.04 3.02
C PHE A 90 -8.22 -8.69 4.18
N ASP A 91 -8.19 -10.01 4.23
CA ASP A 91 -8.62 -10.78 5.40
C ASP A 91 -7.38 -11.24 6.16
N PHE A 92 -7.35 -10.98 7.45
CA PHE A 92 -6.26 -11.32 8.36
C PHE A 92 -6.72 -12.47 9.26
N ILE A 93 -6.19 -13.67 9.01
CA ILE A 93 -6.59 -14.90 9.68
C ILE A 93 -5.45 -15.36 10.57
N CYS A 94 -5.62 -15.30 11.88
CA CYS A 94 -4.62 -15.79 12.82
C CYS A 94 -5.08 -17.07 13.51
N THR A 95 -4.15 -18.00 13.68
CA THR A 95 -4.36 -19.23 14.45
C THR A 95 -3.38 -19.26 15.61
N GLU A 96 -3.86 -18.95 16.82
CA GLU A 96 -3.03 -18.93 18.02
C GLU A 96 -3.64 -19.85 19.08
N GLN A 97 -2.85 -20.80 19.60
CA GLN A 97 -3.27 -21.75 20.65
C GLN A 97 -4.60 -22.47 20.36
N GLY A 98 -4.83 -22.84 19.10
CA GLY A 98 -6.06 -23.53 18.67
C GLY A 98 -7.29 -22.63 18.51
N LYS A 99 -7.16 -21.32 18.74
CA LYS A 99 -8.20 -20.34 18.45
C LYS A 99 -7.92 -19.68 17.10
N ASN A 100 -8.95 -19.64 16.25
CA ASN A 100 -8.91 -18.90 15.00
C ASN A 100 -9.56 -17.53 15.20
N SER A 101 -8.88 -16.48 14.79
CA SER A 101 -9.45 -15.15 14.63
C SER A 101 -9.46 -14.78 13.15
N THR A 102 -10.51 -14.08 12.73
CA THR A 102 -10.62 -13.55 11.38
C THR A 102 -10.99 -12.09 11.50
N LEU A 103 -10.08 -11.24 11.04
CA LEU A 103 -10.26 -9.79 11.01
C LEU A 103 -10.27 -9.35 9.55
N LYS A 104 -11.21 -8.48 9.19
CA LYS A 104 -11.19 -7.78 7.92
C LYS A 104 -10.34 -6.54 8.05
N GLY A 105 -9.43 -6.35 7.12
CA GLY A 105 -8.48 -5.26 7.09
C GLY A 105 -8.73 -4.31 5.94
N GLN A 106 -8.60 -3.02 6.24
CA GLN A 106 -8.45 -1.96 5.26
C GLN A 106 -7.21 -1.15 5.61
N ALA A 107 -6.38 -0.90 4.62
CA ALA A 107 -5.19 -0.10 4.75
C ALA A 107 -5.17 0.97 3.66
N GLU A 108 -4.78 2.17 4.05
CA GLU A 108 -4.52 3.28 3.14
C GLU A 108 -3.10 3.78 3.37
N TYR A 109 -2.36 3.94 2.28
CA TYR A 109 -0.98 4.36 2.29
C TYR A 109 -0.84 5.70 1.56
N SER A 110 0.21 6.44 1.88
CA SER A 110 0.59 7.63 1.14
C SER A 110 2.08 7.80 1.25
N THR A 111 2.72 8.08 0.13
CA THR A 111 4.16 8.31 0.07
C THR A 111 4.44 9.66 -0.57
N ASN A 112 5.56 10.24 -0.19
CA ASN A 112 6.31 11.18 -1.01
C ASN A 112 7.79 10.80 -0.96
N GLU A 113 8.65 11.55 -1.62
CA GLU A 113 10.08 11.20 -1.77
C GLU A 113 10.75 10.76 -0.45
N ASN A 114 10.44 11.42 0.68
CA ASN A 114 11.13 11.19 1.95
C ASN A 114 10.20 10.80 3.10
N SER A 115 8.92 10.50 2.85
CA SER A 115 8.00 10.13 3.93
C SER A 115 6.96 9.10 3.51
N ILE A 116 6.52 8.37 4.53
CA ILE A 116 5.52 7.30 4.44
C ILE A 116 4.42 7.64 5.45
N SER A 117 3.17 7.45 5.08
CA SER A 117 2.03 7.49 5.98
C SER A 117 1.15 6.28 5.73
N SER A 118 0.61 5.70 6.79
CA SER A 118 -0.32 4.57 6.70
C SER A 118 -1.44 4.71 7.72
N ASN A 119 -2.66 4.37 7.33
CA ASN A 119 -3.78 4.15 8.23
C ASN A 119 -4.34 2.76 7.99
N ILE A 120 -4.41 1.94 9.02
CA ILE A 120 -4.88 0.57 8.96
C ILE A 120 -6.01 0.42 9.97
N ARG A 121 -7.11 -0.17 9.52
CA ARG A 121 -8.22 -0.59 10.37
C ARG A 121 -8.44 -2.08 10.20
N LEU A 122 -8.46 -2.80 11.32
CA LEU A 122 -8.86 -4.20 11.38
C LEU A 122 -10.14 -4.32 12.20
N GLU A 123 -11.09 -5.12 11.75
CA GLU A 123 -12.34 -5.37 12.47
C GLU A 123 -12.76 -6.84 12.36
N GLY A 124 -13.25 -7.42 13.45
CA GLY A 124 -13.76 -8.78 13.43
C GLY A 124 -13.96 -9.35 14.82
N LEU A 125 -13.86 -10.67 14.95
CA LEU A 125 -14.04 -11.37 16.21
C LEU A 125 -12.72 -11.96 16.71
N PHE A 126 -12.42 -11.70 17.98
CA PHE A 126 -11.35 -12.33 18.73
C PHE A 126 -11.93 -12.91 20.02
N ASP A 127 -11.83 -14.23 20.18
CA ASP A 127 -12.39 -14.95 21.33
C ASP A 127 -13.90 -14.67 21.57
N GLY A 128 -14.67 -14.58 20.48
CA GLY A 128 -16.11 -14.30 20.51
C GLY A 128 -16.49 -12.85 20.84
N LYS A 129 -15.51 -11.95 21.00
CA LYS A 129 -15.74 -10.52 21.22
C LYS A 129 -15.35 -9.73 19.99
N GLU A 130 -16.07 -8.64 19.75
CA GLU A 130 -15.72 -7.69 18.69
C GLU A 130 -14.39 -7.02 19.01
N LEU A 131 -13.43 -7.16 18.09
CA LEU A 131 -12.14 -6.51 18.12
C LEU A 131 -12.06 -5.52 16.96
N ILE A 132 -11.80 -4.27 17.30
CA ILE A 132 -11.45 -3.21 16.36
C ILE A 132 -10.03 -2.78 16.69
N VAL A 133 -9.15 -2.80 15.69
CA VAL A 133 -7.79 -2.29 15.79
C VAL A 133 -7.62 -1.13 14.83
N GLU A 134 -7.20 0.01 15.35
CA GLU A 134 -6.82 1.18 14.56
C GLU A 134 -5.32 1.38 14.70
N SER A 135 -4.62 1.46 13.57
CA SER A 135 -3.19 1.69 13.54
C SER A 135 -2.86 2.82 12.56
N SER A 136 -2.11 3.81 13.02
CA SER A 136 -1.50 4.82 12.15
C SER A 136 0.01 4.68 12.16
N GLY A 137 0.63 4.97 11.03
CA GLY A 137 2.06 4.89 10.82
C GLY A 137 2.57 6.15 10.13
N LYS A 138 3.74 6.62 10.55
CA LYS A 138 4.48 7.70 9.91
C LYS A 138 5.94 7.30 9.78
N GLY A 139 6.52 7.49 8.60
CA GLY A 139 7.93 7.27 8.33
C GLY A 139 8.57 8.54 7.78
N GLU A 140 9.76 8.87 8.28
CA GLU A 140 10.57 9.97 7.76
C GLU A 140 11.98 9.47 7.46
N ARG A 141 12.50 9.82 6.29
CA ARG A 141 13.88 9.48 5.91
C ARG A 141 14.85 10.29 6.76
N ILE A 142 15.74 9.59 7.47
CA ILE A 142 16.75 10.19 8.36
C ILE A 142 18.18 10.08 7.81
N GLY A 143 18.39 9.40 6.67
CA GLY A 143 19.69 9.32 6.03
C GLY A 143 19.82 8.15 5.05
N ASP A 144 21.05 7.88 4.64
CA ASP A 144 21.40 6.68 3.89
C ASP A 144 21.51 5.46 4.83
N CYS A 145 21.35 4.26 4.28
CA CYS A 145 21.63 3.04 5.02
C CYS A 145 23.13 2.84 5.18
N ILE A 146 23.58 2.57 6.42
CA ILE A 146 24.95 2.18 6.68
C ILE A 146 25.02 0.67 6.45
N PRO A 147 25.92 0.16 5.59
CA PRO A 147 26.10 -1.27 5.43
C PRO A 147 26.50 -1.89 6.78
N GLU A 148 25.86 -3.00 7.15
CA GLU A 148 26.26 -3.73 8.35
C GLU A 148 27.73 -4.14 8.22
N PRO A 149 28.56 -3.97 9.28
CA PRO A 149 29.92 -4.45 9.25
C PRO A 149 29.89 -5.96 9.07
N VAL A 150 30.53 -6.45 8.00
CA VAL A 150 30.75 -7.88 7.80
C VAL A 150 31.61 -8.35 8.96
N LEU A 151 31.03 -9.14 9.86
CA LEU A 151 31.80 -9.84 10.88
C LEU A 151 32.50 -10.99 10.15
N ASP A 152 33.76 -10.78 9.80
CA ASP A 152 34.62 -11.86 9.31
C ASP A 152 34.76 -12.90 10.44
N GLU A 153 34.18 -14.10 10.24
CA GLU A 153 34.30 -15.26 11.14
C GLU A 153 35.68 -15.95 11.04
#